data_AF-A0A7S1QUX8-F1
#
_entry.id   AF-A0A7S1QUX8-F1
#
_cell.length_a   1.000
_cell.length_b   1.000
_cell.length_c   1.000
_cell.angle_alpha   90.00
_cell.angle_beta   90.00
_cell.angle_gamma   90.00
#
_symmetry.space_group_name_H-M   'P 1'
#
loop_
_entity.id
_entity.type
_entity.pdbx_description
1 polymer ?
#
loop_
_entity_poly.entity_id
_entity_poly.type
_entity_poly.pdbx_seq_one_letter_code
_entity_poly.pdbx_strand_id
1 'polypeptide(L)'
;YDTVEGPNNLLGLKTIFIHPFCIPLVCVPLGIASKFLGWGPAWTFWLNFLALIPLAKILGDATEELAASIRNDAITGLLNATFGNAVEMIVAIQSLRKGLYEVVKTSLLGSVLSNILLVLGTAFLLGGLTTSRKQRGRFHSFNDSMFKEHVIGWEKEQKFPLKGALINMAMLLFSCMSFALPTIFNSFPTDDSKSVLKVS
;
A
#
# COMPACT_ATOMS: atom_id res chain seq x y z
N TYR A 1 6.23 -30.08 -28.43
CA TYR A 1 4.87 -29.96 -27.87
C TYR A 1 4.90 -30.64 -26.52
N ASP A 2 5.51 -29.97 -25.54
CA ASP A 2 5.48 -30.44 -24.16
C ASP A 2 4.28 -29.78 -23.50
N THR A 3 3.29 -30.60 -23.20
CA THR A 3 2.15 -30.25 -22.35
C THR A 3 2.70 -29.97 -20.96
N VAL A 4 3.07 -28.70 -20.71
CA VAL A 4 3.18 -28.16 -19.37
C VAL A 4 1.77 -28.26 -18.78
N GLU A 5 1.51 -29.34 -18.06
CA GLU A 5 0.41 -29.39 -17.11
C GLU A 5 0.64 -28.19 -16.18
N GLY A 6 -0.09 -27.10 -16.45
CA GLY A 6 -0.06 -25.93 -15.58
C GLY A 6 -0.35 -26.39 -14.16
N PRO A 7 0.35 -25.86 -13.14
CA PRO A 7 0.10 -26.27 -11.76
C PRO A 7 -1.39 -26.12 -11.52
N ASN A 8 -2.08 -27.24 -11.27
CA ASN A 8 -3.54 -27.31 -11.17
C ASN A 8 -4.04 -26.02 -10.50
N ASN A 9 -4.83 -25.21 -11.19
CA ASN A 9 -5.20 -23.86 -10.72
C ASN A 9 -5.76 -23.90 -9.29
N LEU A 10 -6.36 -25.04 -8.92
CA LEU A 10 -6.84 -25.37 -7.59
C LEU A 10 -5.75 -25.54 -6.52
N LEU A 11 -4.59 -26.11 -6.85
CA LEU A 11 -3.42 -26.22 -5.98
C LEU A 11 -2.75 -24.85 -5.79
N GLY A 12 -2.66 -24.04 -6.84
CA GLY A 12 -2.21 -22.64 -6.73
C GLY A 12 -3.14 -21.82 -5.81
N LEU A 13 -4.45 -21.92 -6.04
CA LEU A 13 -5.46 -21.27 -5.18
C LEU A 13 -5.36 -21.74 -3.73
N LYS A 14 -5.28 -23.06 -3.48
CA LYS A 14 -5.13 -23.60 -2.12
C LYS A 14 -3.86 -23.11 -1.45
N THR A 15 -2.76 -22.98 -2.18
CA THR A 15 -1.49 -22.49 -1.63
C THR A 15 -1.59 -21.02 -1.22
N ILE A 16 -2.32 -20.20 -1.98
CA ILE A 16 -2.61 -18.80 -1.63
C ILE A 16 -3.49 -18.73 -0.37
N PHE A 17 -4.59 -19.49 -0.32
CA PHE A 17 -5.53 -19.45 0.81
C PHE A 17 -5.00 -20.05 2.11
N ILE A 18 -4.05 -20.98 2.07
CA ILE A 18 -3.46 -21.64 3.24
C ILE A 18 -2.27 -20.83 3.82
N HIS A 19 -1.81 -19.80 3.12
CA HIS A 19 -0.72 -18.96 3.60
C HIS A 19 -1.08 -18.35 4.98
N PRO A 20 -0.16 -18.29 5.96
CA PRO A 20 -0.44 -17.77 7.30
C PRO A 20 -0.96 -16.32 7.31
N PHE A 21 -0.72 -15.58 6.23
CA PHE A 21 -1.25 -14.24 6.03
C PHE A 21 -2.77 -14.21 5.79
N CYS A 22 -3.36 -15.31 5.32
CA CYS A 22 -4.80 -15.46 5.06
C CYS A 22 -5.58 -15.96 6.28
N ILE A 23 -4.93 -16.23 7.43
CA ILE A 23 -5.61 -16.62 8.68
C ILE A 23 -6.72 -15.62 9.08
N PRO A 24 -6.54 -14.28 8.99
CA PRO A 24 -7.60 -13.32 9.30
C PRO A 24 -8.79 -13.35 8.34
N LEU A 25 -8.76 -14.15 7.27
CA LEU A 25 -9.89 -14.30 6.36
C LEU A 25 -11.12 -14.92 7.05
N VAL A 26 -10.92 -15.67 8.14
CA VAL A 26 -12.01 -16.12 9.02
C VAL A 26 -12.81 -14.95 9.61
N CYS A 27 -12.22 -13.74 9.68
CA CYS A 27 -12.92 -12.55 10.14
C CYS A 27 -14.00 -12.08 9.15
N VAL A 28 -13.99 -12.52 7.89
CA VAL A 28 -15.04 -12.17 6.90
C VAL A 28 -16.40 -12.71 7.32
N PRO A 29 -16.62 -14.04 7.48
CA PRO A 29 -17.90 -14.55 7.94
C PRO A 29 -18.24 -14.09 9.36
N LEU A 30 -17.25 -13.91 10.23
CA LEU A 30 -17.47 -13.39 11.58
C LEU A 30 -17.94 -11.93 11.58
N GLY A 31 -17.41 -11.07 10.71
CA GLY A 31 -17.83 -9.67 10.58
C GLY A 31 -19.23 -9.53 9.97
N ILE A 32 -19.66 -10.48 9.16
CA ILE A 32 -21.05 -10.58 8.68
C ILE A 32 -21.96 -11.05 9.82
N ALA A 33 -21.56 -12.13 10.51
CA ALA A 33 -22.30 -12.68 11.64
C ALA A 33 -22.45 -11.68 12.79
N SER A 34 -21.43 -10.85 13.07
CA SER A 34 -21.47 -9.85 14.14
C SER A 34 -22.57 -8.81 13.93
N LYS A 35 -22.88 -8.49 12.67
CA LYS A 35 -23.98 -7.59 12.31
C LYS A 35 -25.34 -8.23 12.52
N PHE A 36 -25.50 -9.50 12.14
CA PHE A 36 -26.77 -10.23 12.30
C PHE A 36 -27.06 -10.60 13.75
N LEU A 37 -26.03 -10.98 14.51
CA LEU A 37 -26.12 -11.39 15.91
C LEU A 37 -25.99 -10.22 16.90
N GLY A 38 -25.77 -9.00 16.41
CA GLY A 38 -25.78 -7.78 17.23
C GLY A 38 -24.62 -7.68 18.22
N TRP A 39 -23.41 -8.12 17.87
CA TRP A 39 -22.23 -8.12 18.77
C TRP A 39 -21.68 -6.70 19.10
N GLY A 40 -22.32 -5.66 18.58
CA GLY A 40 -21.97 -4.27 18.81
C GLY A 40 -21.10 -3.65 17.70
N PRO A 41 -21.06 -2.31 17.63
CA PRO A 41 -20.38 -1.59 16.57
C PRO A 41 -18.85 -1.76 16.60
N ALA A 42 -18.24 -1.81 17.79
CA ALA A 42 -16.79 -1.98 17.94
C ALA A 42 -16.31 -3.34 17.41
N TRP A 43 -16.98 -4.44 17.78
CA TRP A 43 -16.64 -5.77 17.29
C TRP A 43 -16.86 -5.90 15.78
N THR A 44 -17.97 -5.37 15.29
CA THR A 44 -18.25 -5.36 13.85
C THR A 44 -17.19 -4.57 13.08
N PHE A 45 -16.72 -3.44 13.63
CA PHE A 45 -15.64 -2.67 13.02
C PHE A 45 -14.33 -3.48 12.97
N TRP A 46 -13.85 -4.00 14.10
CA TRP A 46 -12.55 -4.69 14.16
C TRP A 46 -12.52 -5.98 13.34
N LEU A 47 -13.60 -6.76 13.35
CA LEU A 47 -13.70 -7.97 12.53
C LEU A 47 -13.63 -7.64 11.04
N ASN A 48 -14.36 -6.63 10.58
CA ASN A 48 -14.30 -6.21 9.18
C ASN A 48 -12.95 -5.55 8.84
N PHE A 49 -12.34 -4.81 9.76
CA PHE A 49 -11.02 -4.21 9.57
C PHE A 49 -9.93 -5.27 9.41
N LEU A 50 -9.90 -6.29 10.27
CA LEU A 50 -8.94 -7.39 10.16
C LEU A 50 -9.17 -8.23 8.91
N ALA A 51 -10.42 -8.39 8.47
CA ALA A 51 -10.75 -9.07 7.23
C ALA A 51 -10.22 -8.34 5.98
N LEU A 52 -10.08 -7.00 6.02
CA LEU A 52 -9.55 -6.23 4.90
C LEU A 52 -8.06 -6.49 4.64
N ILE A 53 -7.27 -6.82 5.67
CA ILE A 53 -5.82 -7.05 5.55
C ILE A 53 -5.48 -8.17 4.54
N PRO A 54 -5.98 -9.41 4.70
CA PRO A 54 -5.71 -10.48 3.74
C PRO A 54 -6.39 -10.23 2.39
N LEU A 55 -7.55 -9.59 2.37
CA LEU A 55 -8.25 -9.25 1.11
C LEU A 55 -7.43 -8.27 0.27
N ALA A 56 -6.79 -7.29 0.90
CA ALA A 56 -5.91 -6.34 0.22
C ALA A 56 -4.71 -7.04 -0.42
N LYS A 57 -4.09 -7.99 0.30
CA LYS A 57 -2.98 -8.78 -0.25
C LYS A 57 -3.43 -9.62 -1.44
N ILE A 58 -4.52 -10.39 -1.31
CA ILE A 58 -5.02 -11.24 -2.41
C ILE A 58 -5.35 -10.39 -3.64
N LEU A 59 -5.96 -9.21 -3.45
CA LEU A 59 -6.26 -8.29 -4.55
C LEU A 59 -4.97 -7.74 -5.19
N GLY A 60 -3.96 -7.41 -4.39
CA GLY A 60 -2.65 -6.97 -4.88
C GLY A 60 -1.95 -8.04 -5.71
N ASP A 61 -1.83 -9.26 -5.17
CA ASP A 61 -1.22 -10.41 -5.84
C ASP A 61 -1.96 -10.71 -7.16
N ALA A 62 -3.30 -10.72 -7.15
CA ALA A 62 -4.11 -10.90 -8.35
C ALA A 62 -3.93 -9.78 -9.38
N THR A 63 -3.73 -8.53 -8.92
CA THR A 63 -3.47 -7.39 -9.80
C THR A 63 -2.09 -7.49 -10.45
N GLU A 64 -1.08 -7.95 -9.70
CA GLU A 64 0.26 -8.17 -10.23
C GLU A 64 0.27 -9.28 -11.29
N GLU A 65 -0.40 -10.40 -11.04
CA GLU A 65 -0.55 -11.49 -12.02
C GLU A 65 -1.29 -11.01 -13.29
N LEU A 66 -2.37 -10.24 -13.11
CA LEU A 66 -3.11 -9.66 -14.23
C LEU A 66 -2.24 -8.69 -15.03
N ALA A 67 -1.52 -7.80 -14.35
CA ALA A 67 -0.62 -6.83 -14.96
C ALA A 67 0.53 -7.51 -15.74
N ALA A 68 1.07 -8.62 -15.21
CA ALA A 68 2.11 -9.40 -15.87
C ALA A 68 1.61 -10.12 -17.13
N SER A 69 0.32 -10.44 -17.20
CA SER A 69 -0.29 -11.07 -18.39
C SER A 69 -0.52 -10.08 -19.55
N ILE A 70 -0.49 -8.77 -19.28
CA ILE A 70 -0.79 -7.71 -20.24
C ILE A 70 0.50 -7.20 -20.89
N ARG A 71 0.54 -7.18 -22.23
CA ARG A 71 1.70 -6.72 -23.01
C ARG A 71 1.85 -5.18 -23.07
N ASN A 72 0.87 -4.43 -22.57
CA ASN A 72 0.83 -2.97 -22.68
C ASN A 72 1.13 -2.29 -21.34
N ASP A 73 2.31 -1.64 -21.26
CA ASP A 73 2.80 -0.96 -20.07
C ASP A 73 1.87 0.15 -19.55
N ALA A 74 1.16 0.86 -20.43
CA ALA A 74 0.23 1.92 -20.02
C ALA A 74 -1.00 1.35 -19.31
N ILE A 75 -1.52 0.21 -19.79
CA ILE A 75 -2.65 -0.48 -19.17
C ILE A 75 -2.21 -1.10 -17.84
N THR A 76 -1.03 -1.72 -17.80
CA THR A 76 -0.42 -2.26 -16.58
C THR A 76 -0.21 -1.17 -15.53
N GLY A 77 0.29 0.01 -15.93
CA GLY A 77 0.42 1.17 -15.04
C GLY A 77 -0.92 1.66 -14.50
N LEU A 78 -1.95 1.73 -15.34
CA LEU A 78 -3.30 2.13 -14.94
C LEU A 78 -3.93 1.12 -13.96
N LEU A 79 -3.74 -0.18 -14.19
CA LEU A 79 -4.21 -1.24 -13.31
C LEU A 79 -3.56 -1.13 -11.93
N ASN A 80 -2.24 -0.92 -11.87
CA ASN A 80 -1.56 -0.78 -10.59
C ASN A 80 -2.01 0.49 -9.85
N ALA A 81 -2.20 1.61 -10.56
CA ALA A 81 -2.68 2.86 -9.96
C ALA A 81 -4.09 2.72 -9.37
N THR A 82 -4.96 1.93 -10.01
CA THR A 82 -6.37 1.76 -9.61
C THR A 82 -6.57 0.61 -8.63
N PHE A 83 -6.22 -0.62 -9.01
CA PHE A 83 -6.42 -1.81 -8.19
C PHE A 83 -5.41 -1.95 -7.06
N GLY A 84 -4.18 -1.42 -7.23
CA GLY A 84 -3.19 -1.37 -6.15
C GLY A 84 -3.63 -0.51 -4.96
N ASN A 85 -4.52 0.47 -5.20
CA ASN A 85 -5.11 1.33 -4.16
C ASN A 85 -6.63 1.11 -3.99
N ALA A 86 -7.19 0.02 -4.55
CA ALA A 86 -8.64 -0.17 -4.62
C ALA A 86 -9.30 -0.25 -3.24
N VAL A 87 -8.65 -0.90 -2.26
CA VAL A 87 -9.20 -1.00 -0.90
C VAL A 87 -9.38 0.38 -0.27
N GLU A 88 -8.38 1.26 -0.39
CA GLU A 88 -8.46 2.63 0.09
C GLU A 88 -9.56 3.41 -0.62
N MET A 89 -9.63 3.32 -1.95
CA MET A 89 -10.65 4.00 -2.75
C MET A 89 -12.07 3.53 -2.41
N ILE A 90 -12.30 2.23 -2.25
CA ILE A 90 -13.62 1.65 -1.91
C ILE A 90 -14.07 2.16 -0.53
N VAL A 91 -13.20 2.13 0.48
CA VAL A 91 -13.52 2.60 1.83
C VAL A 91 -13.78 4.12 1.83
N ALA A 92 -12.99 4.90 1.09
CA ALA A 92 -13.18 6.33 0.94
C ALA A 92 -14.54 6.65 0.29
N ILE A 93 -14.88 6.00 -0.83
CA ILE A 93 -16.17 6.21 -1.52
C ILE A 93 -17.34 5.84 -0.61
N GLN A 94 -17.27 4.69 0.09
CA GLN A 94 -18.35 4.28 0.99
C GLN A 94 -18.51 5.20 2.21
N SER A 95 -17.42 5.80 2.68
CA SER A 95 -17.43 6.80 3.75
C SER A 95 -18.01 8.14 3.26
N LEU A 96 -17.64 8.57 2.05
CA LEU A 96 -18.22 9.76 1.39
C LEU A 96 -19.72 9.62 1.20
N ARG A 97 -20.20 8.46 0.73
CA ARG A 97 -21.64 8.18 0.57
C ARG A 97 -22.42 8.26 1.89
N LYS A 98 -21.74 8.09 3.02
CA LYS A 98 -22.30 8.23 4.37
C LYS A 98 -22.10 9.63 4.98
N GLY A 99 -21.54 10.57 4.23
CA GLY A 99 -21.25 11.94 4.72
C GLY A 99 -20.07 12.02 5.70
N LEU A 100 -19.23 10.98 5.80
CA LEU A 100 -18.10 10.92 6.73
C LEU A 100 -16.86 11.61 6.15
N TYR A 101 -16.97 12.91 5.83
CA TYR A 101 -15.91 13.67 5.17
C TYR A 101 -14.61 13.76 5.97
N GLU A 102 -14.71 13.88 7.30
CA GLU A 102 -13.55 13.95 8.18
C GLU A 102 -12.77 12.63 8.19
N VAL A 103 -13.46 11.50 8.22
CA VAL A 103 -12.85 10.16 8.11
C VAL A 103 -12.11 10.01 6.79
N VAL A 104 -12.69 10.50 5.69
CA VAL A 104 -12.07 10.43 4.36
C VAL A 104 -10.81 11.30 4.32
N LYS A 105 -10.88 12.56 4.75
CA LYS A 105 -9.73 13.48 4.77
C LYS A 105 -8.59 12.94 5.64
N THR A 106 -8.91 12.48 6.84
CA THR A 106 -7.91 11.91 7.77
C THR A 106 -7.31 10.61 7.24
N SER A 107 -8.09 9.75 6.58
CA SER A 107 -7.58 8.52 5.95
C SER A 107 -6.65 8.79 4.77
N LEU A 108 -6.94 9.78 3.92
CA LEU A 108 -6.07 10.15 2.78
C LEU A 108 -4.73 10.71 3.26
N LEU A 109 -4.75 11.62 4.25
CA LEU A 109 -3.52 12.13 4.87
C LEU A 109 -2.75 11.01 5.57
N GLY A 110 -3.47 10.11 6.26
CA GLY A 110 -2.90 8.95 6.92
C GLY A 110 -2.19 7.99 5.95
N SER A 111 -2.77 7.72 4.77
CA SER A 111 -2.17 6.88 3.73
C SER A 111 -0.84 7.46 3.22
N VAL A 112 -0.81 8.76 2.92
CA VAL A 112 0.43 9.46 2.52
C VAL A 112 1.50 9.38 3.61
N LEU A 113 1.13 9.68 4.86
CA LEU A 113 2.06 9.61 6.00
C LEU A 113 2.56 8.18 6.26
N SER A 114 1.68 7.18 6.15
CA SER A 114 2.03 5.76 6.31
C SER A 114 3.07 5.34 5.27
N ASN A 115 2.88 5.72 4.00
CA ASN A 115 3.81 5.35 2.93
C ASN A 115 5.19 6.03 3.07
N ILE A 116 5.22 7.31 3.44
CA ILE A 116 6.47 8.09 3.52
C ILE A 116 7.25 7.86 4.83
N LEU A 117 6.57 7.72 5.97
CA LEU A 117 7.24 7.59 7.27
C LEU A 117 7.27 6.14 7.74
N LEU A 118 6.12 5.47 7.78
CA LEU A 118 6.02 4.14 8.40
C LEU A 118 6.63 3.06 7.51
N VAL A 119 6.17 2.94 6.26
CA VAL A 119 6.64 1.93 5.31
C VAL A 119 8.11 2.17 4.95
N LEU A 120 8.45 3.39 4.53
CA LEU A 120 9.84 3.73 4.21
C LEU A 120 10.77 3.62 5.43
N GLY A 121 10.34 4.09 6.60
CA GLY A 121 11.14 4.04 7.82
C GLY A 121 11.40 2.61 8.30
N THR A 122 10.38 1.74 8.26
CA THR A 122 10.54 0.31 8.58
C THR A 122 11.41 -0.42 7.56
N ALA A 123 11.31 -0.08 6.27
CA ALA A 123 12.19 -0.62 5.23
C ALA A 123 13.66 -0.26 5.49
N PHE A 124 13.96 1.00 5.84
CA PHE A 124 15.32 1.42 6.20
C PHE A 124 15.82 0.77 7.50
N LEU A 125 14.96 0.67 8.51
CA LEU A 125 15.31 0.03 9.78
C LEU A 125 15.65 -1.45 9.59
N LEU A 126 14.74 -2.22 8.97
CA LEU A 126 14.93 -3.66 8.75
C LEU A 126 16.04 -3.95 7.73
N GLY A 127 16.16 -3.14 6.68
CA GLY A 127 17.25 -3.23 5.71
C GLY A 127 18.62 -2.98 6.34
N GLY A 128 18.74 -1.97 7.20
CA GLY A 128 19.98 -1.65 7.93
C GLY A 128 20.38 -2.72 8.94
N LEU A 129 19.41 -3.30 9.65
CA LEU A 129 19.64 -4.41 10.60
C LEU A 129 20.08 -5.70 9.88
N THR A 130 19.59 -5.95 8.67
CA THR A 130 19.92 -7.14 7.87
C THR A 130 21.31 -7.04 7.23
N THR A 131 21.72 -5.85 6.78
CA THR A 131 23.04 -5.60 6.15
C THR A 131 24.22 -5.74 7.11
N SER A 132 24.01 -5.53 8.41
CA SER A 132 25.08 -5.57 9.42
C SER A 132 25.71 -6.97 9.62
N ARG A 133 25.12 -8.04 9.07
CA ARG A 133 25.68 -9.40 9.18
C ARG A 133 26.58 -9.84 8.02
N LYS A 134 26.67 -9.08 6.91
CA LYS A 134 27.31 -9.59 5.67
C LYS A 134 28.65 -8.94 5.27
N GLN A 135 29.15 -7.95 6.01
CA GLN A 135 30.48 -7.34 5.76
C GLN A 135 31.48 -7.45 6.92
N ARG A 136 31.41 -8.53 7.71
CA ARG A 136 32.48 -8.88 8.66
C ARG A 136 33.24 -10.12 8.18
N GLY A 137 34.07 -9.92 7.16
CA GLY A 137 35.19 -10.81 6.83
C GLY A 137 35.09 -11.59 5.53
N ARG A 138 35.63 -11.03 4.43
CA ARG A 138 36.70 -11.68 3.66
C ARG A 138 37.26 -10.75 2.60
N PHE A 139 38.49 -10.31 2.83
CA PHE A 139 39.43 -9.95 1.79
C PHE A 139 39.72 -11.23 1.01
N HIS A 140 39.12 -11.47 -0.17
CA HIS A 140 39.64 -12.48 -1.09
C HIS A 140 39.09 -12.36 -2.52
N SER A 141 40.05 -12.19 -3.44
CA SER A 141 40.10 -12.57 -4.84
C SER A 141 39.29 -11.81 -5.90
N PHE A 142 40.06 -11.04 -6.68
CA PHE A 142 39.80 -10.59 -8.05
C PHE A 142 39.61 -11.81 -8.98
N ASN A 143 38.39 -12.31 -9.11
CA ASN A 143 37.80 -12.88 -10.34
C ASN A 143 36.44 -13.46 -9.95
N ASP A 144 35.34 -12.80 -10.27
CA ASP A 144 34.04 -13.47 -10.26
C ASP A 144 33.07 -12.80 -11.24
N SER A 145 33.12 -13.24 -12.49
CA SER A 145 31.99 -13.16 -13.41
C SER A 145 30.97 -14.24 -13.04
N MET A 146 30.41 -14.15 -11.83
CA MET A 146 29.24 -14.92 -11.44
C MET A 146 28.59 -14.23 -10.24
N PHE A 147 27.91 -13.11 -10.50
CA PHE A 147 27.00 -12.51 -9.52
C PHE A 147 25.83 -13.48 -9.29
N LYS A 148 26.03 -14.43 -8.38
CA LYS A 148 24.98 -15.33 -7.92
C LYS A 148 24.00 -14.47 -7.11
N GLU A 149 22.81 -14.22 -7.68
CA GLU A 149 21.70 -13.58 -6.98
C GLU A 149 21.48 -14.31 -5.66
N HIS A 150 21.86 -13.65 -4.57
CA HIS A 150 21.85 -14.25 -3.26
C HIS A 150 20.55 -13.86 -2.58
N VAL A 151 19.54 -14.68 -2.82
CA VAL A 151 18.20 -14.61 -2.23
C VAL A 151 18.31 -14.64 -0.69
N ILE A 152 18.18 -13.48 -0.04
CA ILE A 152 17.96 -13.40 1.41
C ILE A 152 16.44 -13.31 1.63
N GLY A 153 15.76 -14.46 1.67
CA GLY A 153 14.31 -14.56 1.92
C GLY A 153 13.47 -14.87 0.68
N TRP A 154 12.24 -15.31 0.89
CA TRP A 154 11.32 -15.83 -0.15
C TRP A 154 10.75 -14.75 -1.10
N GLU A 155 11.44 -13.62 -1.26
CA GLU A 155 10.93 -12.44 -1.98
C GLU A 155 12.00 -11.89 -2.93
N LYS A 156 11.57 -11.37 -4.08
CA LYS A 156 12.47 -10.87 -5.13
C LYS A 156 13.24 -9.64 -4.63
N GLU A 157 14.56 -9.64 -4.72
CA GLU A 157 15.36 -8.43 -4.41
C GLU A 157 15.06 -7.33 -5.43
N GLN A 158 14.34 -6.29 -5.02
CA GLN A 158 14.16 -5.09 -5.84
C GLN A 158 15.39 -4.18 -5.74
N LYS A 159 16.10 -4.01 -6.86
CA LYS A 159 17.18 -3.02 -6.98
C LYS A 159 16.58 -1.66 -7.26
N PHE A 160 16.83 -0.70 -6.37
CA PHE A 160 16.35 0.68 -6.52
C PHE A 160 17.36 1.53 -7.30
N PRO A 161 17.04 1.98 -8.53
CA PRO A 161 17.87 2.95 -9.22
C PRO A 161 17.73 4.31 -8.54
N LEU A 162 18.84 4.85 -8.03
CA LEU A 162 18.87 6.14 -7.30
C LEU A 162 18.21 7.29 -8.10
N LYS A 163 18.42 7.33 -9.42
CA LYS A 163 17.84 8.34 -10.30
C LYS A 163 16.31 8.26 -10.36
N GLY A 164 15.75 7.04 -10.44
CA GLY A 164 14.30 6.84 -10.48
C GLY A 164 13.64 7.16 -9.14
N ALA A 165 14.26 6.72 -8.04
CA ALA A 165 13.79 7.03 -6.70
C ALA A 165 13.76 8.55 -6.44
N LEU A 166 14.80 9.29 -6.87
CA LEU A 166 14.87 10.73 -6.67
C LEU A 166 13.79 11.49 -7.45
N ILE A 167 13.51 11.08 -8.70
CA ILE A 167 12.41 11.67 -9.49
C ILE A 167 11.05 11.40 -8.82
N ASN A 168 10.81 10.17 -8.36
CA ASN A 168 9.55 9.83 -7.68
C ASN A 168 9.37 10.63 -6.38
N MET A 169 10.44 10.81 -5.60
CA MET A 169 10.40 11.64 -4.40
C MET A 169 10.12 13.12 -4.73
N ALA A 170 10.71 13.65 -5.79
CA ALA A 170 10.45 15.03 -6.23
C ALA A 170 8.99 15.21 -6.69
N MET A 171 8.45 14.27 -7.48
CA MET A 171 7.04 14.29 -7.89
C MET A 171 6.09 14.20 -6.70
N LEU A 172 6.42 13.36 -5.71
CA LEU A 172 5.63 13.22 -4.49
C LEU A 172 5.62 14.52 -3.68
N LEU A 173 6.78 15.16 -3.47
CA LEU A 173 6.86 16.45 -2.77
C LEU A 173 6.03 17.52 -3.47
N PHE A 174 6.14 17.63 -4.79
CA PHE A 174 5.36 18.59 -5.58
C PHE A 174 3.85 18.32 -5.46
N SER A 175 3.43 17.05 -5.48
CA SER A 175 2.04 16.64 -5.29
C SER A 175 1.53 17.00 -3.90
N CYS A 176 2.30 16.70 -2.84
CA CYS A 176 1.92 17.02 -1.46
C CYS A 176 1.81 18.53 -1.23
N MET A 177 2.74 19.33 -1.78
CA MET A 177 2.68 20.79 -1.70
C MET A 177 1.43 21.35 -2.40
N SER A 178 1.15 20.84 -3.61
CA SER A 178 -0.05 21.22 -4.37
C SER A 178 -1.35 20.84 -3.63
N PHE A 179 -1.38 19.66 -3.00
CA PHE A 179 -2.54 19.18 -2.24
C PHE A 179 -2.76 19.94 -0.93
N ALA A 180 -1.69 20.36 -0.25
CA ALA A 180 -1.77 21.11 1.00
C ALA A 180 -2.15 22.59 0.79
N LEU A 181 -1.92 23.14 -0.40
CA LEU A 181 -2.08 24.56 -0.70
C LEU A 181 -3.48 25.12 -0.35
N PRO A 182 -4.61 24.48 -0.73
CA PRO A 182 -5.93 24.98 -0.36
C PRO A 182 -6.17 24.98 1.15
N THR A 183 -5.63 23.99 1.87
CA THR A 183 -5.75 23.90 3.33
C THR A 183 -4.96 25.03 4.01
N ILE A 184 -3.76 25.32 3.52
CA ILE A 184 -2.93 26.43 4.02
C ILE A 184 -3.64 27.77 3.77
N PHE A 185 -4.17 28.00 2.57
CA PHE A 185 -4.88 29.24 2.28
C PHE A 185 -6.13 29.43 3.15
N ASN A 186 -6.87 28.36 3.41
CA ASN A 186 -8.04 28.40 4.28
C ASN A 186 -7.68 28.51 5.77
N SER A 187 -6.40 28.36 6.14
CA SER A 187 -5.92 28.51 7.52
C SER A 187 -5.49 29.94 7.86
N PHE A 188 -5.31 30.81 6.86
CA PHE A 188 -5.06 32.23 7.11
C PHE A 188 -6.34 32.90 7.62
N PRO A 189 -6.27 33.70 8.70
CA PRO A 189 -7.39 34.53 9.12
C PRO A 189 -7.80 35.44 7.97
N THR A 190 -9.05 35.37 7.54
CA THR A 190 -9.62 36.43 6.70
C THR A 190 -9.81 37.64 7.59
N ASP A 191 -8.77 38.47 7.70
CA ASP A 191 -8.83 39.72 8.43
C ASP A 191 -9.86 40.64 7.74
N ASP A 192 -11.07 40.67 8.31
CA ASP A 192 -11.77 41.90 8.66
C ASP A 192 -11.90 43.01 7.60
N SER A 193 -12.08 42.65 6.33
CA SER A 193 -12.48 43.62 5.28
C SER A 193 -13.90 44.19 5.47
N LYS A 194 -14.60 43.83 6.56
CA LYS A 194 -15.89 44.40 6.98
C LYS A 194 -15.81 45.34 8.19
N SER A 195 -14.70 45.41 8.93
CA SER A 195 -14.54 46.38 10.02
C SER A 195 -13.90 47.70 9.57
N VAL A 196 -13.19 47.71 8.44
CA VAL A 196 -12.61 48.94 7.84
C VAL A 196 -13.64 49.80 7.08
N LEU A 197 -14.77 49.23 6.63
CA LEU A 197 -15.85 49.97 5.95
C LEU A 197 -16.93 50.52 6.91
N LYS A 198 -16.64 50.59 8.22
CA LYS A 198 -17.56 51.12 9.25
C LYS A 198 -16.92 52.17 10.16
N VAL A 199 -15.83 52.79 9.75
CA VAL A 199 -15.30 53.99 10.42
C VAL A 199 -15.10 55.08 9.37
N SER A 200 -15.83 56.18 9.62
CA SER A 200 -15.88 57.47 8.89
C SER A 200 -16.78 57.53 7.65
#